data_AF-A0A098E5V8-F1
#
_entry.id   AF-A0A098E5V8-F1
#
_cell.length_a   1.000
_cell.length_b   1.000
_cell.length_c   1.000
_cell.angle_alpha   90.00
_cell.angle_beta   90.00
_cell.angle_gamma   90.00
#
_symmetry.space_group_name_H-M   'P 1'
#
loop_
_entity.id
_entity.type
_entity.pdbx_description
1 polymer ?
#
loop_
_entity_poly.entity_id
_entity_poly.type
_entity_poly.pdbx_seq_one_letter_code
_entity_poly.pdbx_strand_id
1 'polypeptide(L)'
;MKIYPIISLSADSNTYLLEDEETKAVCIIDPGYTSEHLKRIISALNETKKFSCFIINTHCHYDHIANCEHFKGVKICLHRNDGEAVSEQKDEKILSYFFGMKVPKINSIEFADDNEIINLGKTTLKILHTPGHTSGSISVYEEKTKSLFSGDLVFSGGVGRTDLASGNFEQLKDSMNKILK
;
A
#
# COMPACT_ATOMS: atom_id res chain seq x y z
N MET A 1 -5.70 -17.29 -3.97
CA MET A 1 -5.27 -15.95 -4.42
C MET A 1 -3.94 -16.12 -5.12
N LYS A 2 -3.80 -15.51 -6.29
CA LYS A 2 -2.54 -15.47 -7.03
C LYS A 2 -1.86 -14.11 -6.80
N ILE A 3 -0.55 -14.13 -6.58
CA ILE A 3 0.26 -12.93 -6.30
C ILE A 3 1.22 -12.71 -7.48
N TYR A 4 1.21 -11.52 -8.04
CA TYR A 4 2.16 -11.08 -9.06
C TYR A 4 3.05 -9.98 -8.48
N PRO A 5 4.27 -10.31 -8.04
CA PRO A 5 5.19 -9.31 -7.51
C PRO A 5 5.80 -8.49 -8.66
N ILE A 6 5.75 -7.18 -8.52
CA ILE A 6 6.41 -6.23 -9.40
C ILE A 6 7.47 -5.53 -8.55
N ILE A 7 8.63 -6.18 -8.48
CA ILE A 7 9.74 -5.75 -7.63
C ILE A 7 10.34 -4.45 -8.16
N SER A 8 10.52 -3.48 -7.29
CA SER A 8 11.17 -2.21 -7.61
C SER A 8 12.61 -2.42 -8.10
N LEU A 9 13.08 -1.55 -8.99
CA LEU A 9 14.44 -1.56 -9.51
C LEU A 9 15.29 -0.38 -8.97
N SER A 10 14.71 0.43 -8.08
CA SER A 10 15.31 1.66 -7.56
C SER A 10 14.80 1.96 -6.14
N ALA A 11 15.00 3.19 -5.64
CA ALA A 11 14.38 3.67 -4.41
C ALA A 11 12.87 3.94 -4.61
N ASP A 12 12.12 2.87 -4.88
CA ASP A 12 10.68 2.81 -5.18
C ASP A 12 10.07 1.61 -4.44
N SER A 13 8.75 1.59 -4.24
CA SER A 13 8.06 0.51 -3.52
C SER A 13 7.92 -0.78 -4.34
N ASN A 14 7.94 -1.92 -3.65
CA ASN A 14 7.52 -3.18 -4.25
C ASN A 14 6.00 -3.19 -4.41
N THR A 15 5.53 -3.30 -5.65
CA THR A 15 4.10 -3.40 -5.93
C THR A 15 3.69 -4.87 -6.00
N TYR A 16 2.51 -5.18 -5.48
CA TYR A 16 1.93 -6.52 -5.61
C TYR A 16 0.56 -6.44 -6.25
N LEU A 17 0.33 -7.23 -7.30
CA LEU A 17 -1.03 -7.46 -7.81
C LEU A 17 -1.56 -8.75 -7.19
N LEU A 18 -2.72 -8.64 -6.57
CA LEU A 18 -3.45 -9.76 -6.00
C LEU A 18 -4.62 -10.08 -6.92
N GLU A 19 -4.74 -11.33 -7.34
CA GLU A 19 -5.87 -11.81 -8.12
C GLU A 19 -6.64 -12.87 -7.31
N ASP A 20 -7.94 -12.65 -7.16
CA ASP A 20 -8.84 -13.71 -6.73
C ASP A 20 -9.06 -14.69 -7.88
N GLU A 21 -8.65 -15.95 -7.67
CA GLU A 21 -8.59 -16.92 -8.76
C GLU A 21 -9.98 -17.30 -9.29
N GLU A 22 -11.02 -17.19 -8.46
CA GLU A 22 -12.39 -17.55 -8.81
C GLU A 22 -13.11 -16.41 -9.53
N THR A 23 -13.11 -15.20 -8.97
CA THR A 23 -13.86 -14.06 -9.52
C THR A 23 -13.06 -13.21 -10.51
N LYS A 24 -11.73 -13.39 -10.58
CA LYS A 24 -10.81 -12.56 -11.35
C LYS A 24 -10.80 -11.08 -10.96
N ALA A 25 -11.26 -10.77 -9.75
CA ALA A 25 -11.08 -9.46 -9.13
C ALA A 25 -9.60 -9.21 -8.84
N VAL A 26 -9.15 -7.97 -9.00
CA VAL A 26 -7.75 -7.59 -8.81
C VAL A 26 -7.60 -6.47 -7.78
N CYS A 27 -6.59 -6.57 -6.92
CA CYS A 27 -6.14 -5.49 -6.04
C CYS A 27 -4.68 -5.16 -6.35
N ILE A 28 -4.33 -3.88 -6.33
CA ILE A 28 -2.94 -3.41 -6.42
C ILE A 28 -2.52 -2.96 -5.02
N ILE A 29 -1.36 -3.42 -4.54
CA ILE A 29 -0.75 -2.92 -3.31
C ILE A 29 0.45 -2.07 -3.68
N ASP A 30 0.45 -0.81 -3.23
CA ASP A 30 1.55 0.17 -3.37
C ASP A 30 2.10 0.34 -4.79
N PRO A 31 1.41 1.08 -5.69
CA PRO A 31 1.78 1.19 -7.11
C PRO A 31 3.09 1.96 -7.42
N GLY A 32 3.92 2.29 -6.43
CA GLY A 32 5.21 2.93 -6.67
C GLY A 32 5.12 4.39 -7.14
N TYR A 33 6.24 4.96 -7.58
CA TYR A 33 6.29 6.31 -8.17
C TYR A 33 6.88 6.43 -9.56
N THR A 34 7.74 5.50 -9.99
CA THR A 34 8.41 5.68 -11.28
C THR A 34 7.47 5.35 -12.45
N SER A 35 7.63 6.06 -13.57
CA SER A 35 6.83 5.82 -14.78
C SER A 35 7.13 4.45 -15.41
N GLU A 36 8.35 3.95 -15.26
CA GLU A 36 8.71 2.61 -15.71
C GLU A 36 8.02 1.52 -14.87
N HIS A 37 7.93 1.75 -13.55
CA HIS A 37 7.19 0.85 -12.67
C HIS A 37 5.69 0.85 -12.98
N LEU A 38 5.11 2.02 -13.27
CA LEU A 38 3.74 2.12 -13.77
C LEU A 38 3.50 1.29 -15.02
N LYS A 39 4.40 1.33 -16.02
CA LYS A 39 4.25 0.52 -17.24
C LYS A 39 4.22 -0.97 -16.92
N ARG A 40 5.07 -1.43 -16.00
CA ARG A 40 5.11 -2.84 -15.56
C ARG A 40 3.81 -3.23 -14.85
N ILE A 41 3.26 -2.35 -14.02
CA ILE A 41 1.95 -2.52 -13.39
C ILE A 41 0.87 -2.65 -14.46
N ILE A 42 0.79 -1.73 -15.42
CA ILE A 42 -0.19 -1.78 -16.51
C ILE A 42 -0.03 -3.05 -17.35
N SER A 43 1.20 -3.50 -17.63
CA SER A 43 1.45 -4.75 -18.37
C SER A 43 0.89 -5.96 -17.63
N ALA A 44 1.25 -6.14 -16.36
CA ALA A 44 0.76 -7.25 -15.55
C ALA A 44 -0.78 -7.20 -15.39
N LEU A 45 -1.33 -6.00 -15.25
CA LEU A 45 -2.76 -5.75 -15.23
C LEU A 45 -3.46 -6.18 -16.55
N ASN A 46 -2.85 -5.98 -17.71
CA ASN A 46 -3.41 -6.40 -19.00
C ASN A 46 -3.39 -7.92 -19.18
N GLU A 47 -2.47 -8.63 -18.51
CA GLU A 47 -2.47 -10.10 -18.46
C GLU A 47 -3.61 -10.65 -17.61
N THR A 48 -4.09 -9.87 -16.63
CA THR A 48 -5.28 -10.21 -15.86
C THR A 48 -6.56 -9.89 -16.65
N LYS A 49 -7.49 -10.84 -16.74
CA LYS A 49 -8.81 -10.63 -17.37
C LYS A 49 -9.74 -9.89 -16.40
N LYS A 50 -9.41 -8.63 -16.08
CA LYS A 50 -10.03 -7.87 -14.99
C LYS A 50 -11.54 -7.70 -15.13
N PHE A 51 -12.26 -7.91 -14.03
CA PHE A 51 -13.67 -7.50 -13.89
C PHE A 51 -13.88 -6.36 -12.88
N SER A 52 -12.99 -6.22 -11.89
CA SER A 52 -12.97 -5.12 -10.91
C SER A 52 -11.55 -4.90 -10.38
N CYS A 53 -11.22 -3.64 -10.06
CA CYS A 53 -9.89 -3.24 -9.56
C CYS A 53 -10.04 -2.21 -8.45
N PHE A 54 -9.27 -2.36 -7.36
CA PHE A 54 -9.04 -1.31 -6.35
C PHE A 54 -7.56 -1.32 -5.93
N ILE A 55 -7.15 -0.30 -5.18
CA ILE A 55 -5.79 -0.15 -4.68
C ILE A 55 -5.83 -0.14 -3.16
N ILE A 56 -4.88 -0.81 -2.51
CA ILE A 56 -4.57 -0.61 -1.10
C ILE A 56 -3.17 -0.04 -1.01
N ASN A 57 -3.03 1.08 -0.32
CA ASN A 57 -1.72 1.60 0.04
C ASN A 57 -1.40 1.26 1.49
N THR A 58 -0.19 0.74 1.72
CA THR A 58 0.24 0.39 3.09
C THR A 58 0.47 1.63 3.94
N HIS A 59 0.90 2.73 3.33
CA HIS A 59 1.07 4.03 3.97
C HIS A 59 1.14 5.16 2.92
N CYS A 60 1.25 6.42 3.36
CA CYS A 60 1.14 7.60 2.50
C CYS A 60 2.44 8.10 1.84
N HIS A 61 3.58 7.42 1.98
CA HIS A 61 4.81 7.92 1.37
C HIS A 61 4.74 7.91 -0.17
N TYR A 62 5.41 8.89 -0.76
CA TYR A 62 5.34 9.19 -2.19
C TYR A 62 5.74 8.00 -3.06
N ASP A 63 6.78 7.27 -2.67
CA ASP A 63 7.25 6.06 -3.33
C ASP A 63 6.28 4.87 -3.22
N HIS A 64 5.19 4.97 -2.45
CA HIS A 64 4.11 3.98 -2.42
C HIS A 64 2.86 4.46 -3.17
N ILE A 65 2.56 5.76 -3.14
CA ILE A 65 1.25 6.30 -3.58
C ILE A 65 1.29 7.06 -4.90
N ALA A 66 2.45 7.48 -5.40
CA ALA A 66 2.50 8.47 -6.49
C ALA A 66 1.76 8.02 -7.76
N ASN A 67 1.92 6.77 -8.17
CA ASN A 67 1.25 6.25 -9.36
C ASN A 67 -0.28 6.07 -9.20
N CYS A 68 -0.84 6.23 -8.00
CA CYS A 68 -2.28 6.20 -7.77
C CYS A 68 -3.04 7.25 -8.59
N GLU A 69 -2.43 8.40 -8.90
CA GLU A 69 -3.06 9.48 -9.68
C GLU A 69 -3.44 9.06 -11.11
N HIS A 70 -2.83 7.99 -11.62
CA HIS A 70 -3.11 7.43 -12.95
C HIS A 70 -4.34 6.50 -12.96
N PHE A 71 -4.84 6.07 -11.81
CA PHE A 71 -5.97 5.15 -11.67
C PHE A 71 -7.29 5.89 -11.39
N LYS A 72 -7.75 6.68 -12.37
CA LYS A 72 -8.96 7.50 -12.23
C LYS A 72 -10.21 6.64 -12.02
N GLY A 73 -11.01 6.99 -11.01
CA GLY A 73 -12.25 6.28 -10.67
C GLY A 73 -12.04 4.94 -9.95
N VAL A 74 -10.80 4.60 -9.61
CA VAL A 74 -10.45 3.42 -8.83
C VAL A 74 -10.44 3.79 -7.35
N LYS A 75 -11.09 2.97 -6.51
CA LYS A 75 -11.05 3.10 -5.05
C LYS A 75 -9.62 2.88 -4.55
N ILE A 76 -9.13 3.80 -3.71
CA ILE A 76 -7.80 3.74 -3.09
C ILE A 76 -7.98 3.69 -1.58
N CYS A 77 -7.62 2.57 -0.98
CA CYS A 77 -7.73 2.32 0.44
C CYS A 77 -6.45 2.73 1.16
N LEU A 78 -6.59 3.54 2.22
CA LEU A 78 -5.51 3.97 3.11
C LEU A 78 -6.04 3.96 4.54
N HIS A 79 -5.18 3.75 5.54
CA HIS A 79 -5.58 4.05 6.91
C HIS A 79 -5.93 5.53 7.07
N ARG A 80 -6.93 5.86 7.90
CA ARG A 80 -7.42 7.23 8.06
C ARG A 80 -6.33 8.28 8.30
N ASN A 81 -5.37 8.02 9.18
CA ASN A 81 -4.31 8.97 9.53
C ASN A 81 -3.44 9.38 8.33
N ASP A 82 -3.24 8.45 7.39
CA ASP A 82 -2.44 8.64 6.20
C ASP A 82 -3.32 9.12 5.03
N GLY A 83 -4.54 8.60 4.90
CA GLY A 83 -5.54 9.06 3.93
C GLY A 83 -5.95 10.52 4.12
N GLU A 84 -6.10 10.99 5.37
CA GLU A 84 -6.31 12.41 5.70
C GLU A 84 -5.12 13.26 5.29
N ALA A 85 -3.88 12.79 5.53
CA ALA A 85 -2.67 13.50 5.10
C ALA A 85 -2.62 13.67 3.57
N VAL A 86 -2.99 12.62 2.82
CA VAL A 86 -3.09 12.68 1.35
C VAL A 86 -4.20 13.64 0.91
N SER A 87 -5.39 13.56 1.52
CA SER A 87 -6.54 14.41 1.20
C SER A 87 -6.25 15.90 1.41
N GLU A 88 -5.50 16.21 2.47
CA GLU A 88 -5.08 17.57 2.84
C GLU A 88 -3.78 18.01 2.14
N GLN A 89 -3.18 17.15 1.31
CA GLN A 89 -1.92 17.40 0.60
C GLN A 89 -0.75 17.78 1.53
N LYS A 90 -0.63 17.09 2.68
CA LYS A 90 0.46 17.26 3.65
C LYS A 90 1.77 16.66 3.14
N ASP A 91 2.52 17.44 2.37
CA ASP A 91 3.79 17.01 1.78
C ASP A 91 4.82 16.56 2.82
N GLU A 92 4.84 17.15 4.01
CA GLU A 92 5.74 16.73 5.09
C GLU A 92 5.50 15.29 5.55
N LYS A 93 4.28 14.76 5.37
CA LYS A 93 3.95 13.36 5.65
C LYS A 93 4.08 12.47 4.42
N ILE A 94 3.79 12.99 3.23
CA ILE A 94 3.82 12.25 1.97
C ILE A 94 5.25 12.13 1.44
N LEU A 95 6.14 13.06 1.80
CA LEU A 95 7.55 13.10 1.42
C LEU A 95 7.82 13.34 -0.06
N SER A 96 6.90 13.96 -0.81
CA SER A 96 7.09 14.21 -2.26
C SER A 96 8.26 15.15 -2.54
N TYR A 97 8.56 16.08 -1.62
CA TYR A 97 9.74 16.95 -1.68
C TYR A 97 11.07 16.19 -1.75
N PHE A 98 11.21 15.04 -1.08
CA PHE A 98 12.43 14.22 -1.15
C PHE A 98 12.72 13.70 -2.57
N PHE A 99 11.68 13.63 -3.40
CA PHE A 99 11.75 13.20 -4.80
C PHE A 99 11.78 14.40 -5.78
N GLY A 100 11.72 15.64 -5.28
CA GLY A 100 11.60 16.84 -6.12
C GLY A 100 10.26 16.90 -6.88
N MET A 101 9.24 16.23 -6.37
CA MET A 101 7.93 16.08 -7.00
C MET A 101 6.86 16.85 -6.23
N LYS A 102 5.63 16.85 -6.77
CA LYS A 102 4.45 17.36 -6.07
C LYS A 102 3.67 16.20 -5.49
N VAL A 103 2.89 16.47 -4.45
CA VAL A 103 1.92 15.52 -3.92
C VAL A 103 0.99 15.04 -5.05
N PRO A 104 0.80 13.72 -5.22
CA PRO A 104 -0.06 13.16 -6.25
C PRO A 104 -1.53 13.51 -5.98
N LYS A 105 -2.30 13.73 -7.05
CA LYS A 105 -3.72 14.05 -6.92
C LYS A 105 -4.56 12.78 -6.84
N ILE A 106 -4.99 12.42 -5.63
CA ILE A 106 -5.78 11.23 -5.36
C ILE A 106 -7.19 11.64 -4.89
N ASN A 107 -8.21 11.26 -5.65
CA ASN A 107 -9.58 11.80 -5.48
C ASN A 107 -10.61 10.77 -4.98
N SER A 108 -10.22 9.51 -4.76
CA SER A 108 -11.12 8.41 -4.41
C SER A 108 -10.57 7.60 -3.23
N ILE A 109 -10.22 8.32 -2.16
CA ILE A 109 -9.69 7.74 -0.92
C ILE A 109 -10.83 7.18 -0.09
N GLU A 110 -10.63 5.97 0.38
CA GLU A 110 -11.49 5.26 1.31
C GLU A 110 -10.65 4.77 2.48
N PHE A 111 -11.21 4.83 3.69
CA PHE A 111 -10.46 4.43 4.87
C PHE A 111 -10.45 2.92 5.05
N ALA A 112 -9.30 2.42 5.47
CA ALA A 112 -9.02 1.03 5.79
C ALA A 112 -8.37 0.96 7.18
N ASP A 113 -9.21 0.87 8.22
CA ASP A 113 -8.77 0.92 9.61
C ASP A 113 -8.42 -0.47 10.19
N ASP A 114 -7.95 -0.51 11.44
CA ASP A 114 -7.55 -1.77 12.09
C ASP A 114 -8.69 -2.79 12.14
N ASN A 115 -8.37 -4.03 11.81
CA ASN A 115 -9.29 -5.17 11.76
C ASN A 115 -10.42 -5.06 10.73
N GLU A 116 -10.39 -4.06 9.84
CA GLU A 116 -11.29 -4.06 8.71
C GLU A 116 -11.00 -5.23 7.76
N ILE A 117 -12.06 -5.65 7.07
CA ILE A 117 -12.03 -6.73 6.10
C ILE A 117 -12.34 -6.13 4.73
N ILE A 118 -11.40 -6.28 3.81
CA ILE A 118 -11.59 -5.93 2.41
C ILE A 118 -11.73 -7.22 1.60
N ASN A 119 -12.86 -7.36 0.91
CA ASN A 119 -13.11 -8.53 0.05
C ASN A 119 -12.60 -8.26 -1.36
N LEU A 120 -11.60 -9.03 -1.78
CA LEU A 120 -11.15 -9.15 -3.15
C LEU A 120 -11.87 -10.32 -3.80
N GLY A 121 -13.07 -10.07 -4.33
CA GLY A 121 -13.92 -11.18 -4.80
C GLY A 121 -14.27 -12.13 -3.66
N LYS A 122 -13.76 -13.36 -3.71
CA LYS A 122 -13.89 -14.35 -2.63
C LYS A 122 -12.67 -14.45 -1.71
N THR A 123 -11.59 -13.73 -2.03
CA THR A 123 -10.41 -13.62 -1.17
C THR A 123 -10.66 -12.56 -0.10
N THR A 124 -10.38 -12.90 1.16
CA THR A 124 -10.56 -12.01 2.31
C THR A 124 -9.22 -11.42 2.72
N LEU A 125 -9.10 -10.10 2.66
CA LEU A 125 -7.92 -9.36 3.09
C LEU A 125 -8.23 -8.68 4.42
N LYS A 126 -7.48 -9.04 5.47
CA LYS A 126 -7.57 -8.41 6.78
C LYS A 126 -6.59 -7.25 6.86
N ILE A 127 -7.08 -6.08 7.26
CA ILE A 127 -6.26 -4.90 7.51
C ILE A 127 -5.77 -4.95 8.95
N LEU A 128 -4.46 -4.80 9.12
CA LEU A 128 -3.80 -4.74 10.40
C LEU A 128 -3.15 -3.36 10.52
N HIS A 129 -3.63 -2.51 11.42
CA HIS A 129 -2.95 -1.25 11.72
C HIS A 129 -1.64 -1.56 12.42
N THR A 130 -0.56 -1.09 11.82
CA THR A 130 0.83 -1.33 12.21
C THR A 130 1.62 -0.02 12.17
N PRO A 131 1.25 0.98 12.99
CA PRO A 131 1.90 2.28 13.00
C PRO A 131 3.36 2.17 13.44
N GLY A 132 4.15 3.16 13.02
CA GLY A 132 5.53 3.33 13.47
C GLY A 132 6.45 3.86 12.39
N HIS A 133 6.34 3.35 11.16
CA HIS A 133 6.97 4.00 10.00
C HIS A 133 6.25 5.30 9.65
N THR A 134 4.92 5.21 9.52
CA THR A 134 3.99 6.33 9.55
C THR A 134 2.91 6.10 10.61
N SER A 135 2.19 7.16 10.97
CA SER A 135 1.04 7.07 11.88
C SER A 135 -0.14 6.25 11.34
N GLY A 136 -0.24 6.10 10.00
CA GLY A 136 -1.26 5.32 9.32
C GLY A 136 -0.73 4.09 8.58
N SER A 137 0.45 3.59 8.95
CA SER A 137 0.97 2.37 8.35
C SER A 137 0.04 1.18 8.66
N ILE A 138 -0.33 0.43 7.62
CA ILE A 138 -1.09 -0.82 7.71
C ILE A 138 -0.32 -1.96 7.03
N SER A 139 -0.57 -3.17 7.51
CA SER A 139 -0.22 -4.40 6.82
C SER A 139 -1.48 -5.10 6.32
N VAL A 140 -1.40 -5.71 5.14
CA VAL A 140 -2.50 -6.48 4.55
C VAL A 140 -2.21 -7.96 4.74
N TYR A 141 -3.12 -8.68 5.41
CA TYR A 141 -2.97 -10.09 5.73
C TYR A 141 -4.02 -10.94 5.02
N GLU A 142 -3.58 -12.00 4.35
CA GLU A 142 -4.44 -13.04 3.78
C GLU A 142 -4.14 -14.35 4.52
N GLU A 143 -5.18 -14.89 5.17
CA GLU A 143 -5.02 -15.99 6.14
C GLU A 143 -4.77 -17.35 5.46
N LYS A 144 -5.39 -17.61 4.31
CA LYS A 144 -5.35 -18.92 3.65
C LYS A 144 -3.94 -19.27 3.15
N THR A 145 -3.24 -18.31 2.56
CA THR A 145 -1.85 -18.44 2.10
C THR A 145 -0.85 -17.93 3.13
N LYS A 146 -1.33 -17.40 4.26
CA LYS A 146 -0.51 -16.75 5.31
C LYS A 146 0.41 -15.68 4.74
N SER A 147 -0.10 -14.94 3.76
CA SER A 147 0.66 -13.88 3.09
C SER A 147 0.46 -12.55 3.82
N LEU A 148 1.56 -11.88 4.13
CA LEU A 148 1.58 -10.56 4.74
C LEU A 148 2.26 -9.58 3.78
N PHE A 149 1.55 -8.52 3.42
CA PHE A 149 2.10 -7.36 2.73
C PHE A 149 2.32 -6.29 3.79
N SER A 150 3.55 -6.19 4.26
CA SER A 150 3.93 -5.43 5.46
C SER A 150 4.11 -3.94 5.22
N GLY A 151 4.16 -3.50 3.95
CA GLY A 151 4.77 -2.22 3.61
C GLY A 151 6.16 -2.12 4.23
N ASP A 152 6.42 -0.97 4.82
CA ASP A 152 7.70 -0.64 5.47
C ASP A 152 7.75 -1.01 6.95
N LEU A 153 6.85 -1.88 7.44
CA LEU A 153 6.95 -2.39 8.81
C LEU A 153 8.24 -3.21 9.02
N VAL A 154 8.54 -4.14 8.10
CA VAL A 154 9.66 -5.09 8.21
C VAL A 154 10.29 -5.38 6.86
N PHE A 155 11.61 -5.52 6.86
CA PHE A 155 12.41 -5.91 5.71
C PHE A 155 13.26 -7.14 6.04
N SER A 156 13.84 -7.76 5.00
CA SER A 156 14.87 -8.77 5.21
C SER A 156 16.10 -8.12 5.87
N GLY A 157 16.26 -8.36 7.18
CA GLY A 157 17.36 -7.81 7.97
C GLY A 157 17.14 -6.41 8.55
N GLY A 158 15.90 -5.88 8.55
CA GLY A 158 15.64 -4.55 9.09
C GLY A 158 14.16 -4.19 9.24
N VAL A 159 13.90 -2.93 9.55
CA VAL A 159 12.55 -2.33 9.69
C VAL A 159 12.53 -0.94 9.03
N GLY A 160 11.33 -0.42 8.79
CA GLY A 160 11.14 0.95 8.29
C GLY A 160 11.76 2.00 9.19
N ARG A 161 12.11 3.13 8.58
CA ARG A 161 12.57 4.32 9.30
C ARG A 161 11.47 4.86 10.21
N THR A 162 11.84 5.42 11.35
CA THR A 162 10.87 5.96 12.33
C THR A 162 11.18 7.40 12.74
N ASP A 163 12.13 8.03 12.06
CA ASP A 163 12.59 9.41 12.27
C ASP A 163 11.90 10.42 11.34
N LEU A 164 10.95 9.97 10.51
CA LEU A 164 10.16 10.78 9.57
C LEU A 164 9.00 11.49 10.29
N ALA A 165 8.29 12.38 9.59
CA ALA A 165 7.35 13.34 10.19
C ALA A 165 6.27 12.74 11.11
N SER A 166 5.83 11.49 10.87
CA SER A 166 4.88 10.78 11.73
C SER A 166 5.41 9.45 12.26
N GLY A 167 6.73 9.24 12.19
CA GLY A 167 7.38 8.01 12.63
C GLY A 167 7.50 7.91 14.15
N ASN A 168 7.48 6.68 14.67
CA ASN A 168 7.63 6.37 16.09
C ASN A 168 8.17 4.94 16.28
N PHE A 169 9.36 4.82 16.88
CA PHE A 169 10.03 3.53 17.06
C PHE A 169 9.31 2.57 18.03
N GLU A 170 8.78 3.08 19.14
CA GLU A 170 8.07 2.23 20.11
C GLU A 170 6.77 1.69 19.50
N GLN A 171 6.04 2.50 18.72
CA GLN A 171 4.87 2.02 17.97
C GLN A 171 5.26 0.96 16.93
N LEU A 172 6.37 1.14 16.21
CA LEU A 172 6.84 0.14 15.25
C LEU A 172 7.14 -1.19 15.95
N LYS A 173 7.80 -1.14 17.10
CA LYS A 173 8.11 -2.32 17.92
C LYS A 173 6.85 -3.02 18.42
N ASP A 174 5.85 -2.27 18.88
CA ASP A 174 4.57 -2.83 19.30
C ASP A 174 3.81 -3.46 18.12
N SER A 175 3.85 -2.83 16.94
CA SER A 175 3.31 -3.37 15.70
C SER A 175 4.00 -4.68 15.30
N MET A 176 5.33 -4.75 15.41
CA MET A 176 6.08 -5.99 15.18
C MET A 176 5.66 -7.10 16.15
N ASN A 177 5.52 -6.79 17.44
CA ASN A 177 5.07 -7.75 18.46
C ASN A 177 3.62 -8.20 18.23
N LYS A 178 2.76 -7.38 17.62
CA LYS A 178 1.40 -7.74 17.21
C LYS A 178 1.42 -8.76 16.07
N ILE A 179 2.29 -8.57 15.08
CA ILE A 179 2.37 -9.42 13.88
C ILE A 179 3.05 -10.77 14.16
N LEU A 180 4.01 -10.82 15.09
CA LEU A 180 4.77 -12.06 15.41
C LEU A 180 4.00 -13.08 16.27
N LYS A 181 2.78 -12.75 16.71
CA LYS A 181 1.92 -13.64 17.50
C LYS A 181 1.09 -14.56 16.62
#